data_AF-A0A2V9PP70-F1
#
_entry.id   AF-A0A2V9PP70-F1
#
_cell.length_a   1.000
_cell.length_b   1.000
_cell.length_c   1.000
_cell.angle_alpha   90.00
_cell.angle_beta   90.00
_cell.angle_gamma   90.00
#
_symmetry.space_group_name_H-M   'P 1'
#
loop_
_entity.id
_entity.type
_entity.pdbx_description
1 polymer ?
#
loop_
_entity_poly.entity_id
_entity_poly.type
_entity_poly.pdbx_seq_one_letter_code
_entity_poly.pdbx_strand_id
1 'polypeptide(L)'
;SDDSSYFLAWTGLAYALEGKRSDAQKALEQLESDAKQQYVSPYGVASIRLALGERDSALGLLEKACQEHAADSIFLATAQEFDSLHNEPRFRRMISTIEFPRSATPYAATRRFKFQ
;
A
#
# COMPACT_ATOMS: atom_id res chain seq x y z
N SER A 1 -17.09 6.05 -11.21
CA SER A 1 -16.46 7.12 -10.42
C SER A 1 -15.72 6.45 -9.29
N ASP A 2 -14.43 6.76 -9.11
CA ASP A 2 -13.54 6.12 -8.13
C ASP A 2 -14.12 6.06 -6.70
N ASP A 3 -15.02 6.98 -6.35
CA ASP A 3 -15.72 7.02 -5.07
C ASP A 3 -16.46 5.71 -4.72
N SER A 4 -17.01 5.01 -5.73
CA SER A 4 -17.75 3.75 -5.51
C SER A 4 -16.81 2.63 -5.06
N SER A 5 -15.66 2.51 -5.71
CA SER A 5 -14.64 1.49 -5.40
C SER A 5 -13.96 1.79 -4.07
N TYR A 6 -13.72 3.07 -3.77
CA TYR A 6 -13.15 3.49 -2.49
C TYR A 6 -14.08 3.16 -1.31
N PHE A 7 -15.37 3.47 -1.42
CA PHE A 7 -16.35 3.14 -0.37
C PHE A 7 -16.50 1.62 -0.20
N LEU A 8 -16.47 0.86 -1.29
CA LEU A 8 -16.53 -0.60 -1.27
C LEU A 8 -15.30 -1.22 -0.58
N ALA A 9 -14.12 -0.63 -0.76
CA ALA A 9 -12.90 -1.07 -0.08
C ALA A 9 -13.00 -0.90 1.45
N TRP A 10 -13.45 0.26 1.92
CA TRP A 10 -13.59 0.53 3.35
C TRP A 10 -14.70 -0.29 4.01
N THR A 11 -15.83 -0.49 3.32
CA THR A 11 -16.90 -1.37 3.83
C THR A 11 -16.47 -2.84 3.85
N GLY A 12 -15.75 -3.30 2.84
CA GLY A 12 -15.12 -4.63 2.83
C GLY A 12 -14.14 -4.83 3.98
N LEU A 13 -13.34 -3.80 4.30
CA LEU A 13 -12.40 -3.84 5.43
C LEU A 13 -13.16 -3.93 6.76
N ALA A 14 -14.20 -3.12 6.94
CA ALA A 14 -15.04 -3.17 8.13
C ALA A 14 -15.66 -4.57 8.32
N TYR A 15 -16.16 -5.19 7.25
CA TYR A 15 -16.67 -6.57 7.32
C TYR A 15 -15.59 -7.59 7.70
N ALA A 16 -14.38 -7.45 7.17
CA ALA A 16 -13.28 -8.34 7.50
C ALA A 16 -12.90 -8.23 8.99
N LEU A 17 -12.83 -7.00 9.52
CA LEU A 17 -12.53 -6.73 10.93
C LEU A 17 -13.63 -7.22 11.87
N GLU A 18 -14.89 -7.20 11.45
CA GLU A 18 -16.03 -7.75 12.20
C GLU A 18 -16.11 -9.29 12.12
N GLY A 19 -15.21 -9.95 11.38
CA GLY A 19 -15.23 -11.40 11.17
C GLY A 19 -16.29 -11.87 10.17
N LYS A 20 -16.98 -10.95 9.48
CA LYS A 20 -17.95 -11.24 8.41
C LYS A 20 -17.23 -11.61 7.12
N ARG A 21 -16.51 -12.74 7.14
CA ARG A 21 -15.66 -13.21 6.04
C ARG A 21 -16.38 -13.26 4.70
N SER A 22 -17.63 -13.74 4.67
CA SER A 22 -18.41 -13.85 3.43
C SER A 22 -18.70 -12.48 2.80
N ASP A 23 -18.98 -11.46 3.59
CA ASP A 23 -19.32 -10.13 3.06
C ASP A 23 -18.07 -9.36 2.63
N ALA A 24 -16.96 -9.52 3.36
CA ALA A 24 -15.66 -9.04 2.93
C ALA A 24 -15.21 -9.66 1.60
N GLN A 25 -15.49 -10.96 1.40
CA GLN A 25 -15.13 -11.67 0.18
C GLN A 25 -15.99 -11.23 -1.02
N LYS A 26 -17.28 -10.95 -0.81
CA LYS A 26 -18.12 -10.31 -1.84
C LYS A 26 -17.62 -8.93 -2.24
N ALA A 27 -17.18 -8.13 -1.26
CA ALA A 27 -16.59 -6.82 -1.54
C ALA A 27 -15.32 -6.96 -2.39
N LEU A 28 -14.45 -7.94 -2.10
CA LEU A 28 -13.28 -8.26 -2.92
C LEU A 28 -13.65 -8.68 -4.34
N GLU A 29 -14.62 -9.58 -4.51
CA GLU A 29 -15.06 -10.04 -5.84
C GLU A 29 -15.59 -8.86 -6.68
N GLN A 30 -16.33 -7.96 -6.06
CA GLN A 30 -16.83 -6.76 -6.73
C GLN A 30 -15.70 -5.79 -7.07
N LEU A 31 -14.74 -5.55 -6.17
CA LEU A 31 -13.55 -4.74 -6.45
C LEU A 31 -12.70 -5.32 -7.58
N GLU A 32 -12.55 -6.65 -7.64
CA GLU A 32 -11.83 -7.33 -8.72
C GLU A 32 -12.57 -7.26 -10.06
N SER A 33 -13.90 -7.30 -10.03
CA SER A 33 -14.71 -7.06 -11.23
C SER A 33 -14.55 -5.62 -11.72
N ASP A 34 -14.62 -4.66 -10.80
CA ASP A 34 -14.47 -3.24 -11.10
C ASP A 34 -13.06 -2.93 -11.63
N ALA A 35 -12.02 -3.59 -11.10
CA ALA A 35 -10.63 -3.45 -11.54
C ALA A 35 -10.42 -3.83 -13.03
N LYS A 36 -11.35 -4.56 -13.66
CA LYS A 36 -11.32 -4.86 -15.10
C LYS A 36 -11.81 -3.71 -15.97
N GLN A 37 -12.57 -2.78 -15.41
CA GLN A 37 -13.27 -1.71 -16.13
C GLN A 37 -12.76 -0.31 -15.72
N GLN A 38 -12.33 -0.15 -14.47
CA GLN A 38 -11.85 1.09 -13.91
C GLN A 38 -10.64 0.84 -13.01
N TYR A 39 -9.89 1.89 -12.72
CA TYR A 39 -8.83 1.80 -11.73
C TYR A 39 -9.43 1.50 -10.35
N VAL A 40 -8.83 0.55 -9.66
CA VAL A 40 -9.18 0.23 -8.26
C VAL A 40 -7.87 0.22 -7.50
N SER A 41 -7.82 0.98 -6.41
CA SER A 41 -6.59 1.09 -5.63
C SER A 41 -6.19 -0.28 -5.06
N PRO A 42 -5.00 -0.80 -5.41
CA PRO A 42 -4.51 -2.07 -4.88
C PRO A 42 -4.33 -2.03 -3.35
N TYR A 43 -4.20 -0.83 -2.77
CA TYR A 43 -4.17 -0.62 -1.33
C TYR A 43 -5.45 -1.13 -0.64
N GLY A 44 -6.63 -0.72 -1.11
CA GLY A 44 -7.90 -1.09 -0.50
C GLY A 44 -8.15 -2.61 -0.53
N VAL A 45 -7.80 -3.25 -1.65
CA VAL A 45 -7.87 -4.71 -1.80
C VAL A 45 -6.91 -5.41 -0.84
N ALA A 46 -5.68 -4.89 -0.69
CA ALA A 46 -4.69 -5.45 0.22
C ALA A 46 -5.13 -5.36 1.70
N SER A 47 -5.73 -4.23 2.11
CA SER A 47 -6.23 -4.06 3.49
C SER A 47 -7.31 -5.09 3.83
N ILE A 48 -8.26 -5.35 2.92
CA ILE A 48 -9.30 -6.36 3.14
C ILE A 48 -8.67 -7.76 3.25
N ARG A 49 -7.79 -8.13 2.30
CA ARG A 49 -7.14 -9.45 2.30
C ARG A 49 -6.31 -9.67 3.57
N LEU A 50 -5.62 -8.64 4.04
CA LEU A 50 -4.86 -8.73 5.29
C LEU A 50 -5.77 -8.95 6.50
N ALA A 51 -6.88 -8.22 6.59
CA ALA A 51 -7.88 -8.41 7.66
C ALA A 51 -8.54 -9.80 7.62
N LEU A 52 -8.62 -10.43 6.44
CA LEU A 52 -9.07 -11.83 6.28
C LEU A 52 -7.98 -12.87 6.61
N GLY A 53 -6.77 -12.45 6.97
CA GLY A 53 -5.63 -13.30 7.27
C GLY A 53 -4.83 -13.76 6.05
N GLU A 54 -5.14 -13.24 4.86
CA GLU A 54 -4.50 -13.62 3.59
C GLU A 54 -3.22 -12.82 3.36
N ARG A 55 -2.26 -13.00 4.27
CA ARG A 55 -1.05 -12.20 4.40
C ARG A 55 -0.19 -12.14 3.13
N ASP A 56 0.09 -13.29 2.51
CA ASP A 56 0.91 -13.36 1.30
C ASP A 56 0.28 -12.61 0.12
N SER A 57 -1.04 -12.73 -0.03
CA SER A 57 -1.79 -12.02 -1.07
C SER A 57 -1.77 -10.50 -0.84
N ALA A 58 -1.97 -10.07 0.41
CA ALA A 58 -1.89 -8.67 0.76
C ALA A 58 -0.51 -8.09 0.44
N LEU A 59 0.58 -8.77 0.81
CA LEU A 59 1.94 -8.34 0.51
C LEU A 59 2.20 -8.18 -0.99
N GLY A 60 1.74 -9.12 -1.82
CA GLY A 60 1.89 -9.01 -3.28
C GLY A 60 1.14 -7.81 -3.88
N LEU A 61 -0.06 -7.51 -3.36
CA LEU A 61 -0.83 -6.35 -3.79
C LEU A 61 -0.18 -5.03 -3.35
N LEU A 62 0.37 -4.98 -2.15
CA LEU A 62 1.09 -3.79 -1.67
C LEU A 62 2.38 -3.56 -2.45
N GLU A 63 3.11 -4.61 -2.83
CA GLU A 63 4.29 -4.49 -3.69
C GLU A 63 3.91 -3.89 -5.05
N LYS A 64 2.79 -4.33 -5.62
CA LYS A 64 2.23 -3.75 -6.85
C LYS A 64 1.81 -2.28 -6.65
N ALA A 65 1.16 -1.95 -5.53
CA ALA A 65 0.77 -0.58 -5.19
C ALA A 65 2.00 0.36 -5.11
N CYS A 66 3.09 -0.12 -4.54
CA CYS A 66 4.37 0.61 -4.51
C CYS A 66 4.96 0.80 -5.91
N GLN A 67 4.93 -0.23 -6.76
CA GLN A 67 5.44 -0.17 -8.13
C GLN A 67 4.64 0.79 -9.03
N GLU A 68 3.32 0.86 -8.82
CA GLU A 68 2.42 1.73 -9.58
C GLU A 68 2.39 3.16 -9.04
N HIS A 69 3.15 3.48 -7.98
CA HIS A 69 3.15 4.79 -7.32
C HIS A 69 1.72 5.24 -6.96
N ALA A 70 0.87 4.29 -6.56
CA ALA A 70 -0.49 4.59 -6.14
C ALA A 70 -0.45 5.62 -5.00
N ALA A 71 -1.28 6.67 -5.05
CA ALA A 71 -1.25 7.75 -4.07
C ALA A 71 -1.35 7.25 -2.61
N ASP A 72 -2.04 6.13 -2.41
CA ASP A 72 -2.25 5.52 -1.10
C ASP A 72 -1.01 4.79 -0.55
N SER A 73 0.01 4.54 -1.37
CA SER A 73 1.24 3.86 -0.94
C SER A 73 2.02 4.68 0.11
N ILE A 74 1.76 5.98 0.22
CA ILE A 74 2.33 6.86 1.25
C ILE A 74 1.86 6.46 2.65
N PHE A 75 0.65 5.91 2.78
CA PHE A 75 0.09 5.52 4.08
C PHE A 75 0.59 4.18 4.59
N LEU A 76 1.32 3.41 3.77
CA LEU A 76 1.84 2.08 4.14
C LEU A 76 2.66 2.08 5.43
N ALA A 77 3.41 3.15 5.71
CA ALA A 77 4.24 3.26 6.91
C ALA A 77 3.46 3.66 8.17
N THR A 78 2.22 4.14 8.03
CA THR A 78 1.43 4.75 9.12
C THR A 78 0.10 4.07 9.39
N ALA A 79 -0.37 3.23 8.47
CA ALA A 79 -1.67 2.62 8.53
C ALA A 79 -1.67 1.42 9.48
N GLN A 80 -2.46 1.51 10.54
CA GLN A 80 -2.48 0.58 11.67
C GLN A 80 -2.90 -0.84 11.26
N GLU A 81 -3.66 -0.98 10.18
CA GLU A 81 -3.99 -2.28 9.58
C GLU A 81 -2.74 -3.08 9.16
N PHE A 82 -1.62 -2.42 8.87
CA PHE A 82 -0.36 -3.07 8.48
C PHE A 82 0.64 -3.25 9.63
N ASP A 83 0.30 -2.91 10.87
CA ASP A 83 1.17 -3.13 12.05
C ASP A 83 1.66 -4.58 12.12
N SER A 84 0.78 -5.53 11.75
CA SER A 84 1.12 -6.95 11.72
C SER A 84 2.20 -7.31 10.68
N LEU A 85 2.39 -6.49 9.65
CA LEU A 85 3.38 -6.67 8.57
C LEU A 85 4.71 -5.97 8.87
N HIS A 86 4.84 -5.12 9.89
CA HIS A 86 6.08 -4.38 10.18
C HIS A 86 7.30 -5.28 10.44
N ASN A 87 7.08 -6.52 10.89
CA ASN A 87 8.15 -7.51 11.09
C ASN A 87 8.52 -8.28 9.82
N GLU A 88 7.75 -8.15 8.72
CA GLU A 88 8.03 -8.86 7.47
C GLU A 88 9.19 -8.22 6.71
N PRO A 89 10.21 -9.01 6.34
CA PRO A 89 11.33 -8.51 5.53
C PRO A 89 10.86 -7.87 4.22
N ARG A 90 9.82 -8.44 3.59
CA ARG A 90 9.24 -7.93 2.34
C ARG A 90 8.59 -6.55 2.52
N PHE A 91 7.82 -6.39 3.59
CA PHE A 91 7.16 -5.13 3.91
C PHE A 91 8.16 -4.02 4.25
N ARG A 92 9.21 -4.33 5.02
CA ARG A 92 10.30 -3.38 5.33
C ARG A 92 11.03 -2.92 4.07
N ARG A 93 11.22 -3.81 3.09
CA ARG A 93 11.83 -3.47 1.80
C ARG A 93 10.96 -2.51 0.99
N MET A 94 9.65 -2.73 0.96
CA MET A 94 8.71 -1.81 0.32
C MET A 94 8.73 -0.42 0.94
N ILE A 95 8.60 -0.30 2.27
CA ILE A 95 8.64 1.00 2.95
C ILE A 95 9.95 1.75 2.64
N SER A 96 11.09 1.06 2.66
CA SER A 96 12.39 1.68 2.34
C SER A 96 12.51 2.20 0.90
N THR A 97 11.62 1.75 0.01
CA THR A 97 11.55 2.21 -1.39
C THR A 97 10.64 3.45 -1.51
N ILE A 98 9.64 3.57 -0.64
CA ILE A 98 8.70 4.71 -0.59
C ILE A 98 9.32 5.90 0.16
N GLU A 99 10.13 5.66 1.20
CA GLU A 99 10.77 6.68 2.06
C GLU A 99 11.89 7.53 1.39
N PHE A 100 11.84 7.71 0.06
CA PHE A 100 12.83 8.35 -0.81
C PHE A 100 14.11 7.53 -1.10
N PRO A 101 14.68 7.65 -2.33
CA PRO A 101 16.05 7.24 -2.56
C PRO A 101 16.93 8.00 -1.59
N ARG A 102 17.72 7.30 -0.77
CA ARG A 102 18.80 7.96 -0.02
C ARG A 102 19.52 8.86 -1.00
N SER A 103 19.47 10.17 -0.78
CA SER A 103 20.16 11.14 -1.60
C SER A 103 21.66 10.84 -1.51
N ALA A 104 22.15 10.05 -2.46
CA ALA A 104 23.54 9.80 -2.69
C ALA A 104 24.11 11.00 -3.45
N THR A 105 24.19 12.14 -2.78
CA THR A 105 25.10 13.18 -3.17
C THR A 105 25.81 13.62 -1.90
N PRO A 106 27.05 13.16 -1.65
CA PRO A 106 27.89 13.85 -0.71
C PRO A 106 28.03 15.26 -1.26
N TYR A 107 27.54 16.25 -0.51
CA TYR A 107 27.83 17.64 -0.74
C TYR A 107 29.35 17.79 -0.63
N ALA A 108 30.05 17.68 -1.76
CA ALA A 108 31.47 17.88 -1.87
C ALA A 108 31.74 19.37 -1.64
N ALA A 109 31.89 19.75 -0.38
CA ALA A 109 32.41 21.03 0.02
C ALA A 109 33.89 21.11 -0.37
N THR A 110 34.20 21.45 -1.62
CA THR A 110 35.55 21.95 -1.95
C THR A 110 35.54 22.81 -3.20
N ARG A 111 35.55 24.13 -3.01
CA ARG A 111 36.51 25.01 -3.69
C ARG A 111 36.75 26.23 -2.82
N ARG A 112 37.87 26.19 -2.09
CA ARG A 112 38.50 27.39 -1.55
C ARG A 112 38.90 28.27 -2.74
N PHE A 113 38.24 29.41 -2.90
CA PHE A 113 38.76 30.47 -3.75
C PHE A 113 39.97 31.09 -3.05
N LYS A 114 41.15 30.98 -3.66
CA LYS A 114 42.27 31.88 -3.41
C LYS A 114 42.16 33.01 -4.44
N PHE A 115 41.99 34.24 -3.99
CA PHE A 115 42.27 35.42 -4.80
C PHE A 115 43.76 35.78 -4.61
N GLN A 116 44.47 35.93 -5.73
CA GLN A 116 45.67 36.76 -5.85
C GLN A 116 45.29 38.00 -6.65
#